data_AF-A0A822D8H2-F1
#
_entry.id   AF-A0A822D8H2-F1
#
_cell.length_a   1.000
_cell.length_b   1.000
_cell.length_c   1.000
_cell.angle_alpha   90.00
_cell.angle_beta   90.00
_cell.angle_gamma   90.00
#
_symmetry.space_group_name_H-M   'P 1'
#
loop_
_entity.id
_entity.type
_entity.pdbx_description
1 polymer ?
#
loop_
_entity_poly.entity_id
_entity_poly.type
_entity_poly.pdbx_seq_one_letter_code
_entity_poly.pdbx_strand_id
1 'polypeptide(L)'
;MFHQKNSDFLYILLFLICLLKINQCQQEERIQALEKRIKDLEARQQQYPEVKFLTYKDRKRILVTGGAGFVGSHLVDRLMLQGHEVIVADNFFTGRKRNIEHWIGHENFELINHDIVNPLFIEVDQIYHLASPASPPHYMYNPVKTIKVNSIGTINMLGLAR
;
A
#
# COMPACT_ATOMS: atom_id res chain seq x y z
N MET A 1 -73.71 23.94 0.20
CA MET A 1 -72.81 23.61 1.33
C MET A 1 -72.06 22.26 1.18
N PHE A 2 -72.28 21.48 0.11
CA PHE A 2 -71.53 20.24 -0.18
C PHE A 2 -70.35 20.43 -1.17
N HIS A 3 -70.35 21.50 -1.97
CA HIS A 3 -69.30 21.73 -2.97
C HIS A 3 -67.96 22.22 -2.40
N GLN A 4 -67.95 22.91 -1.26
CA GLN A 4 -66.71 23.43 -0.62
C GLN A 4 -65.87 22.31 0.03
N LYS A 5 -66.52 21.27 0.58
CA LYS A 5 -65.82 20.17 1.29
C LYS A 5 -65.02 19.26 0.34
N ASN A 6 -65.44 19.11 -0.92
CA ASN A 6 -64.73 18.30 -1.92
C ASN A 6 -63.47 18.98 -2.47
N SER A 7 -63.48 20.32 -2.59
CA SER A 7 -62.28 21.07 -2.98
C SER A 7 -61.20 21.02 -1.88
N ASP A 8 -61.58 21.18 -0.61
CA ASP A 8 -60.64 21.15 0.51
C ASP A 8 -59.96 19.78 0.66
N PHE A 9 -60.70 18.69 0.43
CA PHE A 9 -60.15 17.33 0.46
C PHE A 9 -59.14 17.08 -0.67
N LEU A 10 -59.41 17.63 -1.86
CA LEU A 10 -58.49 17.55 -3.00
C LEU A 10 -57.20 18.35 -2.73
N TYR A 11 -57.30 19.54 -2.12
CA TYR A 11 -56.12 20.32 -1.71
C TYR A 11 -55.29 19.62 -0.64
N ILE A 12 -55.92 19.02 0.37
CA ILE A 12 -55.23 18.24 1.40
C ILE A 12 -54.52 17.03 0.79
N LEU A 13 -55.18 16.31 -0.12
CA LEU A 13 -54.59 15.16 -0.81
C LEU A 13 -53.41 15.58 -1.70
N LEU A 14 -53.55 16.68 -2.45
CA LEU A 14 -52.47 17.23 -3.29
C LEU A 14 -51.28 17.70 -2.44
N PHE A 15 -51.54 18.30 -1.28
CA PHE A 15 -50.52 18.71 -0.32
C PHE A 15 -49.79 17.52 0.30
N LEU A 16 -50.51 16.45 0.67
CA LEU A 16 -49.92 15.21 1.18
C LEU A 16 -49.05 14.52 0.13
N ILE A 17 -49.51 14.46 -1.12
CA ILE A 17 -48.74 13.93 -2.26
C ILE A 17 -47.48 14.77 -2.51
N CYS A 18 -47.58 16.10 -2.41
CA CYS A 18 -46.44 17.00 -2.55
C CYS A 18 -45.41 16.78 -1.43
N LEU A 19 -45.85 16.68 -0.17
CA LEU A 19 -45.00 16.35 0.97
C LEU A 19 -44.32 14.98 0.85
N LEU A 20 -45.03 13.96 0.35
CA LEU A 20 -44.46 12.64 0.07
C LEU A 20 -43.40 12.72 -1.03
N LYS A 21 -43.67 13.47 -2.12
CA LYS A 21 -42.69 13.70 -3.20
C LYS A 21 -41.46 14.47 -2.73
N ILE A 22 -41.62 15.50 -1.89
CA ILE A 22 -40.51 16.25 -1.31
C ILE A 22 -39.66 15.35 -0.42
N ASN A 23 -40.28 14.54 0.44
CA ASN A 23 -39.56 13.57 1.25
C ASN A 23 -38.84 12.52 0.40
N GLN A 24 -39.47 11.98 -0.65
CA GLN A 24 -38.82 11.04 -1.56
C GLN A 24 -37.60 11.67 -2.26
N CYS A 25 -37.73 12.90 -2.76
CA CYS A 25 -36.65 13.64 -3.39
C CYS A 25 -35.46 13.87 -2.42
N GLN A 26 -35.74 14.25 -1.17
CA GLN A 26 -34.70 14.41 -0.15
C GLN A 26 -33.99 13.08 0.21
N GLN A 27 -34.69 11.96 0.15
CA GLN A 27 -34.07 10.65 0.38
C GLN A 27 -33.20 10.23 -0.81
N GLU A 28 -33.65 10.48 -2.05
CA GLU A 28 -32.86 10.21 -3.26
C GLU A 28 -31.55 11.02 -3.29
N GLU A 29 -31.59 12.31 -2.93
CA GLU A 29 -30.39 13.14 -2.82
C GLU A 29 -29.41 12.60 -1.77
N ARG A 30 -29.91 12.15 -0.62
CA ARG A 30 -29.09 11.53 0.44
C ARG A 30 -28.48 10.21 -0.01
N ILE A 31 -29.26 9.37 -0.69
CA ILE A 31 -28.79 8.10 -1.24
C ILE A 31 -27.71 8.34 -2.28
N GLN A 32 -27.90 9.28 -3.22
CA GLN A 32 -26.86 9.64 -4.19
C GLN A 32 -25.59 10.18 -3.52
N ALA A 33 -25.70 10.98 -2.47
CA ALA A 33 -24.54 11.47 -1.73
C ALA A 33 -23.79 10.34 -1.02
N LEU A 34 -24.51 9.34 -0.49
CA LEU A 34 -23.93 8.15 0.13
C LEU A 34 -23.27 7.24 -0.90
N GLU A 35 -23.90 6.98 -2.04
CA GLU A 35 -23.33 6.22 -3.15
C GLU A 35 -22.04 6.85 -3.66
N LYS A 36 -22.02 8.18 -3.79
CA LYS A 36 -20.80 8.92 -4.16
C LYS A 36 -19.67 8.70 -3.15
N ARG A 37 -19.97 8.78 -1.85
CA ARG A 37 -18.98 8.53 -0.79
C ARG A 37 -18.48 7.08 -0.80
N ILE A 38 -19.36 6.11 -1.04
CA ILE A 38 -18.99 4.69 -1.15
C ILE A 38 -18.04 4.51 -2.33
N LYS A 39 -18.36 5.08 -3.49
CA LYS A 39 -17.52 5.01 -4.68
C LYS A 39 -16.14 5.65 -4.48
N ASP A 40 -16.08 6.77 -3.76
CA ASP A 40 -14.82 7.44 -3.40
C ASP A 40 -13.98 6.61 -2.41
N LEU A 41 -14.62 5.79 -1.56
CA LEU A 41 -13.97 4.89 -0.62
C LEU A 41 -13.49 3.60 -1.29
N GLU A 42 -14.30 3.02 -2.19
CA GLU A 42 -13.95 1.85 -2.99
C GLU A 42 -12.78 2.15 -3.93
N ALA A 43 -12.74 3.34 -4.53
CA ALA A 43 -11.60 3.78 -5.34
C ALA A 43 -10.28 3.87 -4.55
N ARG A 44 -10.34 3.95 -3.21
CA ARG A 44 -9.17 3.90 -2.33
C ARG A 44 -8.80 2.49 -1.88
N GLN A 45 -9.68 1.51 -2.05
CA GLN A 45 -9.51 0.18 -1.46
C GLN A 45 -8.57 -0.75 -2.23
N GLN A 46 -8.34 -0.52 -3.52
CA GLN A 46 -7.45 -1.38 -4.31
C GLN A 46 -6.20 -0.60 -4.75
N GLN A 47 -5.33 -0.35 -3.77
CA GLN A 47 -4.10 0.42 -3.96
C GLN A 47 -2.91 -0.44 -4.45
N TYR A 48 -3.07 -1.76 -4.48
CA TYR A 48 -1.98 -2.71 -4.74
C TYR A 48 -2.31 -3.64 -5.91
N PRO A 49 -1.30 -4.06 -6.70
CA PRO A 49 -1.48 -5.10 -7.72
C PRO A 49 -2.01 -6.42 -7.14
N GLU A 50 -2.68 -7.22 -7.98
CA GLU A 50 -3.15 -8.55 -7.59
C GLU A 50 -1.97 -9.49 -7.29
N VAL A 51 -1.97 -10.08 -6.09
CA VAL A 51 -0.93 -10.99 -5.63
C VAL A 51 -1.47 -12.42 -5.54
N LYS A 52 -0.62 -13.42 -5.81
CA LYS A 52 -1.00 -14.82 -5.61
C LYS A 52 -1.22 -15.10 -4.12
N PHE A 53 -2.22 -15.92 -3.82
CA PHE A 53 -2.39 -16.44 -2.47
C PHE A 53 -1.48 -17.66 -2.25
N LEU A 54 -0.63 -17.61 -1.23
CA LEU A 54 0.17 -18.74 -0.76
C LEU A 54 -0.30 -19.19 0.62
N THR A 55 -0.30 -20.51 0.84
CA THR A 55 -0.53 -21.10 2.17
C THR A 55 0.65 -20.82 3.10
N TYR A 56 0.46 -20.97 4.42
CA TYR A 56 1.53 -20.74 5.39
C TYR A 56 2.76 -21.64 5.19
N LYS A 57 2.62 -22.80 4.52
CA LYS A 57 3.74 -23.72 4.24
C LYS A 57 4.60 -23.26 3.06
N ASP A 58 3.97 -22.62 2.07
CA ASP A 58 4.63 -22.20 0.83
C ASP A 58 5.08 -20.73 0.88
N ARG A 59 4.43 -19.94 1.74
CA ARG A 59 4.77 -18.55 1.99
C ARG A 59 6.10 -18.48 2.75
N LYS A 60 6.96 -17.57 2.31
CA LYS A 60 8.26 -17.30 2.92
C LYS A 60 8.31 -15.84 3.33
N ARG A 61 9.03 -15.57 4.42
CA ARG A 61 9.38 -14.25 4.89
C ARG A 61 10.75 -13.87 4.33
N ILE A 62 10.79 -12.88 3.46
CA ILE A 62 11.95 -12.58 2.61
C ILE A 62 12.46 -11.17 2.89
N LEU A 63 13.72 -11.05 3.31
CA LEU A 63 14.41 -9.78 3.45
C LEU A 63 15.08 -9.38 2.14
N VAL A 64 14.80 -8.18 1.63
CA VAL A 64 15.50 -7.58 0.50
C VAL A 64 16.19 -6.30 0.96
N THR A 65 17.52 -6.33 1.08
CA THR A 65 18.28 -5.10 1.34
C THR A 65 18.51 -4.34 0.05
N GLY A 66 18.38 -3.02 0.04
CA GLY A 66 18.50 -2.23 -1.20
C GLY A 66 17.28 -2.38 -2.11
N GLY A 67 16.13 -2.77 -1.53
CA GLY A 67 14.88 -3.04 -2.27
C GLY A 67 14.25 -1.81 -2.90
N ALA A 68 14.62 -0.59 -2.50
CA ALA A 68 14.18 0.64 -3.19
C ALA A 68 15.10 1.05 -4.35
N GLY A 69 16.18 0.30 -4.59
CA GLY A 69 17.07 0.46 -5.74
C GLY A 69 16.47 -0.07 -7.05
N PHE A 70 17.22 0.06 -8.16
CA PHE A 70 16.74 -0.36 -9.48
C PHE A 70 16.45 -1.86 -9.56
N VAL A 71 17.44 -2.72 -9.29
CA VAL A 71 17.24 -4.18 -9.34
C VAL A 71 16.38 -4.67 -8.18
N GLY A 72 16.59 -4.09 -6.99
CA GLY A 72 15.88 -4.47 -5.77
C GLY A 72 14.37 -4.30 -5.89
N SER A 73 13.88 -3.20 -6.49
CA SER A 73 12.44 -2.95 -6.58
C SER A 73 11.73 -3.94 -7.50
N HIS A 74 12.36 -4.32 -8.61
CA HIS A 74 11.81 -5.32 -9.53
C HIS A 74 11.80 -6.73 -8.90
N LEU A 75 12.78 -7.03 -8.03
CA LEU A 75 12.76 -8.25 -7.25
C LEU A 75 11.61 -8.25 -6.25
N VAL A 76 11.43 -7.13 -5.52
CA VAL A 76 10.30 -6.94 -4.59
C VAL A 76 8.96 -7.15 -5.31
N ASP A 77 8.77 -6.53 -6.47
CA ASP A 77 7.54 -6.70 -7.27
C ASP A 77 7.28 -8.17 -7.58
N ARG A 78 8.30 -8.90 -8.04
CA ARG A 78 8.16 -10.31 -8.38
C ARG A 78 7.80 -11.16 -7.16
N LEU A 79 8.45 -10.93 -6.02
CA LEU A 79 8.20 -11.69 -4.79
C LEU A 79 6.81 -11.39 -4.21
N MET A 80 6.38 -10.13 -4.25
CA MET A 80 5.04 -9.71 -3.84
C MET A 80 3.97 -10.37 -4.72
N LEU A 81 4.13 -10.30 -6.06
CA LEU A 81 3.20 -10.95 -7.00
C LEU A 81 3.16 -12.48 -6.83
N GLN A 82 4.23 -13.09 -6.34
CA GLN A 82 4.28 -14.52 -6.00
C GLN A 82 3.54 -14.86 -4.69
N GLY A 83 3.18 -13.87 -3.87
CA GLY A 83 2.42 -14.07 -2.63
C GLY A 83 3.27 -14.25 -1.38
N HIS A 84 4.56 -13.93 -1.44
CA HIS A 84 5.45 -14.00 -0.28
C HIS A 84 5.32 -12.77 0.63
N GLU A 85 5.81 -12.89 1.87
CA GLU A 85 5.97 -11.75 2.77
C GLU A 85 7.33 -11.11 2.51
N VAL A 86 7.35 -9.83 2.14
CA VAL A 86 8.55 -9.12 1.71
C VAL A 86 8.84 -7.97 2.64
N ILE A 87 10.04 -8.01 3.23
CA ILE A 87 10.59 -6.97 4.09
C ILE A 87 11.69 -6.26 3.32
N VAL A 88 11.56 -4.96 3.11
CA VAL A 88 12.57 -4.15 2.44
C VAL A 88 13.37 -3.37 3.47
N ALA A 89 14.70 -3.54 3.48
CA ALA A 89 15.62 -2.71 4.25
C ALA A 89 16.40 -1.78 3.32
N ASP A 90 16.16 -0.46 3.41
CA ASP A 90 16.82 0.52 2.55
C ASP A 90 16.98 1.87 3.29
N ASN A 91 18.14 2.52 3.14
CA ASN A 91 18.41 3.85 3.70
C ASN A 91 18.17 4.98 2.68
N PHE A 92 17.63 4.66 1.50
CA PHE A 92 17.37 5.56 0.38
C PHE A 92 18.59 6.36 -0.09
N PHE A 93 19.80 5.82 0.07
CA PHE A 93 21.02 6.51 -0.36
C PHE A 93 21.07 6.72 -1.88
N THR A 94 20.76 5.67 -2.66
CA THR A 94 20.56 5.73 -4.12
C THR A 94 19.16 5.31 -4.55
N GLY A 95 18.42 4.61 -3.67
CA GLY A 95 17.06 4.15 -3.92
C GLY A 95 16.04 5.28 -3.90
N ARG A 96 14.86 5.03 -4.47
CA ARG A 96 13.74 5.99 -4.46
C ARG A 96 12.50 5.31 -3.90
N LYS A 97 11.83 5.94 -2.93
CA LYS A 97 10.59 5.42 -2.31
C LYS A 97 9.50 5.10 -3.33
N ARG A 98 9.39 5.91 -4.39
CA ARG A 98 8.45 5.70 -5.51
C ARG A 98 8.54 4.32 -6.17
N ASN A 99 9.68 3.64 -6.07
CA ASN A 99 9.89 2.33 -6.70
C ASN A 99 9.15 1.20 -5.96
N ILE A 100 8.68 1.45 -4.73
CA ILE A 100 8.02 0.45 -3.86
C ILE A 100 6.74 1.00 -3.23
N GLU A 101 6.31 2.22 -3.60
CA GLU A 101 5.21 2.91 -2.92
C GLU A 101 3.85 2.23 -3.15
N HIS A 102 3.71 1.56 -4.28
CA HIS A 102 2.55 0.74 -4.66
C HIS A 102 2.45 -0.58 -3.90
N TRP A 103 3.27 -0.81 -2.86
CA TRP A 103 3.10 -1.90 -1.91
C TRP A 103 2.88 -1.40 -0.47
N ILE A 104 3.04 -0.09 -0.21
CA ILE A 104 2.99 0.45 1.15
C ILE A 104 1.57 0.33 1.70
N GLY A 105 1.42 -0.47 2.76
CA GLY A 105 0.16 -0.77 3.45
C GLY A 105 -0.46 -2.11 3.04
N HIS A 106 0.15 -2.84 2.10
CA HIS A 106 -0.20 -4.22 1.83
C HIS A 106 0.22 -5.11 3.01
N GLU A 107 -0.62 -6.06 3.42
CA GLU A 107 -0.40 -6.91 4.61
C GLU A 107 0.93 -7.69 4.60
N ASN A 108 1.34 -8.14 3.41
CA ASN A 108 2.57 -8.91 3.19
C ASN A 108 3.80 -8.04 2.91
N PHE A 109 3.72 -6.71 3.04
CA PHE A 109 4.81 -5.80 2.74
C PHE A 109 5.22 -4.94 3.93
N GLU A 110 6.51 -4.97 4.26
CA GLU A 110 7.10 -4.14 5.30
C GLU A 110 8.30 -3.35 4.76
N LEU A 111 8.39 -2.07 5.12
CA LEU A 111 9.52 -1.20 4.78
C LEU A 111 10.22 -0.72 6.04
N ILE A 112 11.50 -1.06 6.16
CA ILE A 112 12.38 -0.65 7.24
C ILE A 112 13.39 0.34 6.67
N ASN A 113 13.33 1.59 7.14
CA ASN A 113 14.36 2.58 6.84
C ASN A 113 15.60 2.30 7.68
N HIS A 114 16.56 1.56 7.11
CA HIS A 114 17.71 1.04 7.84
C HIS A 114 18.97 1.05 6.99
N ASP A 115 20.10 1.42 7.62
CA ASP A 115 21.43 1.26 7.02
C ASP A 115 22.02 -0.08 7.45
N ILE A 116 22.27 -0.96 6.49
CA ILE A 116 22.78 -2.31 6.69
C ILE A 116 24.15 -2.38 7.39
N VAL A 117 24.89 -1.28 7.46
CA VAL A 117 26.14 -1.19 8.24
C VAL A 117 25.85 -1.41 9.73
N ASN A 118 24.64 -1.07 10.18
CA ASN A 118 24.17 -1.35 11.53
C ASN A 118 23.52 -2.74 11.57
N PRO A 119 23.70 -3.51 12.67
CA PRO A 119 23.01 -4.77 12.86
C PRO A 119 21.49 -4.61 12.76
N LEU A 120 20.84 -5.59 12.13
CA LEU A 120 19.39 -5.73 12.06
C LEU A 120 19.06 -7.11 12.64
N PHE A 121 18.01 -7.20 13.45
CA PHE A 121 17.62 -8.46 14.11
C PHE A 121 16.17 -8.75 13.75
N ILE A 122 15.98 -9.56 12.71
CA ILE A 122 14.66 -9.98 12.22
C ILE A 122 14.73 -11.45 11.80
N GLU A 123 13.67 -12.20 12.06
CA GLU A 123 13.55 -13.59 11.62
C GLU A 123 13.00 -13.64 10.19
N VAL A 124 13.73 -14.28 9.29
CA VAL A 124 13.37 -14.42 7.87
C VAL A 124 13.84 -15.76 7.32
N ASP A 125 13.14 -16.27 6.32
CA ASP A 125 13.48 -17.54 5.65
C ASP A 125 14.52 -17.35 4.55
N GLN A 126 14.55 -16.18 3.92
CA GLN A 126 15.44 -15.87 2.80
C GLN A 126 15.92 -14.42 2.83
N ILE A 127 17.16 -14.20 2.39
CA ILE A 127 17.78 -12.88 2.31
C ILE A 127 18.30 -12.65 0.89
N TYR A 128 17.89 -11.55 0.28
CA TYR A 128 18.47 -11.01 -0.94
C TYR A 128 19.25 -9.73 -0.61
N HIS A 129 20.58 -9.86 -0.60
CA HIS A 129 21.47 -8.77 -0.26
C HIS A 129 21.87 -7.96 -1.51
N LEU A 130 21.12 -6.90 -1.83
CA LEU A 130 21.36 -6.03 -3.00
C LEU A 130 21.78 -4.59 -2.62
N ALA A 131 21.99 -4.31 -1.34
CA ALA A 131 22.37 -2.98 -0.87
C ALA A 131 23.84 -2.68 -1.19
N SER A 132 24.09 -1.92 -2.25
CA SER A 132 25.42 -1.44 -2.60
C SER A 132 25.38 -0.18 -3.46
N PRO A 133 26.21 0.85 -3.18
CA PRO A 133 26.42 1.98 -4.08
C PRO A 133 27.29 1.53 -5.28
N ALA A 134 26.65 0.99 -6.32
CA ALA A 134 27.35 0.31 -7.42
C ALA A 134 27.86 1.22 -8.57
N SER A 135 27.52 2.52 -8.60
CA SER A 135 27.88 3.38 -9.75
C SER A 135 29.19 4.16 -9.55
N PRO A 136 29.97 4.43 -10.62
CA PRO A 136 31.24 5.17 -10.56
C PRO A 136 31.23 6.48 -9.81
N PRO A 137 30.23 7.36 -10.00
CA PRO A 137 30.15 8.60 -9.23
C PRO A 137 29.96 8.34 -7.72
N HIS A 138 29.18 7.32 -7.34
CA HIS A 138 28.79 7.10 -5.95
C HIS A 138 29.91 6.46 -5.11
N TYR A 139 30.67 5.50 -5.65
CA TYR A 139 31.80 4.96 -4.89
C TYR A 139 33.01 5.91 -4.85
N MET A 140 33.18 6.80 -5.84
CA MET A 140 34.19 7.86 -5.77
C MET A 140 33.82 8.96 -4.77
N TYR A 141 32.52 9.26 -4.64
CA TYR A 141 32.04 10.27 -3.70
C TYR A 141 32.26 9.88 -2.24
N ASN A 142 32.04 8.61 -1.88
CA ASN A 142 32.26 8.14 -0.52
C ASN A 142 32.79 6.68 -0.47
N PRO A 143 34.08 6.47 -0.77
CA PRO A 143 34.67 5.13 -0.83
C PRO A 143 34.64 4.43 0.52
N VAL A 144 34.76 5.17 1.63
CA VAL A 144 34.68 4.62 2.99
C VAL A 144 33.30 4.02 3.25
N LYS A 145 32.23 4.74 2.90
CA LYS A 145 30.86 4.22 3.05
C LYS A 145 30.63 2.99 2.15
N THR A 146 31.12 3.01 0.92
CA THR A 146 31.04 1.86 0.01
C THR A 146 31.70 0.62 0.59
N ILE A 147 32.93 0.75 1.12
CA ILE A 147 33.64 -0.38 1.75
C ILE A 147 32.88 -0.89 2.97
N LYS A 148 32.39 0.01 3.83
CA LYS A 148 31.62 -0.37 5.03
C LYS A 148 30.35 -1.14 4.66
N VAL A 149 29.56 -0.63 3.71
CA VAL A 149 28.33 -1.28 3.23
C VAL A 149 28.64 -2.67 2.68
N ASN A 150 29.63 -2.79 1.78
CA ASN A 150 29.95 -4.07 1.13
C ASN A 150 30.70 -5.06 2.04
N SER A 151 31.31 -4.62 3.14
CA SER A 151 32.04 -5.50 4.06
C SER A 151 31.24 -5.75 5.34
N ILE A 152 30.99 -4.71 6.12
CA ILE A 152 30.27 -4.78 7.40
C ILE A 152 28.81 -5.16 7.16
N GLY A 153 28.18 -4.56 6.16
CA GLY A 153 26.80 -4.89 5.82
C GLY A 153 26.62 -6.34 5.41
N THR A 154 27.54 -6.88 4.59
CA THR A 154 27.54 -8.30 4.24
C THR A 154 27.78 -9.20 5.47
N ILE A 155 28.69 -8.84 6.37
CA ILE A 155 28.90 -9.58 7.63
C ILE A 155 27.62 -9.59 8.47
N ASN A 156 26.92 -8.46 8.60
CA ASN A 156 25.67 -8.38 9.35
C ASN A 156 24.59 -9.28 8.73
N MET A 157 24.45 -9.29 7.40
CA MET A 157 23.46 -10.13 6.72
C MET A 157 23.80 -11.62 6.82
N LEU A 158 25.08 -11.99 6.74
CA LEU A 158 25.52 -13.37 6.97
C LEU A 158 25.29 -13.80 8.43
N GLY A 159 25.45 -12.88 9.38
CA GLY A 159 25.14 -13.13 10.80
C GLY A 159 23.65 -13.41 11.04
N LEU A 160 22.77 -12.81 10.23
CA LEU A 160 21.33 -13.01 10.28
C LEU A 160 20.87 -14.31 9.60
N ALA A 161 21.64 -14.82 8.64
CA ALA A 161 21.33 -16.03 7.87
C ALA A 161 21.70 -17.35 8.56
N ARG A 162 21.96 -17.35 9.88
CA ARG A 162 22.44 -18.52 10.62
C ARG A 162 21.32 -19.45 11.08
#